data_AF-H9FIY7-F1
#
_entry.id   AF-H9FIY7-F1
#
_cell.length_a   1.000
_cell.length_b   1.000
_cell.length_c   1.000
_cell.angle_alpha   90.00
_cell.angle_beta   90.00
_cell.angle_gamma   90.00
#
_symmetry.space_group_name_H-M   'P 1'
#
loop_
_entity.id
_entity.type
_entity.pdbx_description
1 polymer ?
#
loop_
_entity_poly.entity_id
_entity_poly.type
_entity_poly.pdbx_seq_one_letter_code
_entity_poly.pdbx_strand_id
1 'polypeptide(L)'
;VDNNRAQWLTEPNPSAEELFRMVGEIFIYWSKSHNFKREEQNFVVQNEINNMSFLTADNKSKMAKSGGSDQERTKKKRRGDRYSVQTSLIVATLKKMLPIGLNMCAPTDQDLITLAKTRYALKDTDEEVREFLNNNLHLQGKVEGSPSLRWQMALYWGVPGREEDADDPEKIVRRVQ
;
A
#
# COMPACT_ATOMS: atom_id res chain seq x y z
N VAL A 1 -13.29 -1.61 4.78
CA VAL A 1 -12.33 -1.93 3.68
C VAL A 1 -12.69 -3.24 3.02
N ASP A 2 -12.68 -4.38 3.72
CA ASP A 2 -12.92 -5.70 3.08
C ASP A 2 -14.27 -5.82 2.38
N ASN A 3 -15.35 -5.42 3.05
CA ASN A 3 -16.71 -5.49 2.49
C ASN A 3 -16.87 -4.70 1.18
N ASN A 4 -16.10 -3.62 1.00
CA ASN A 4 -16.20 -2.76 -0.17
C ASN A 4 -15.04 -2.98 -1.16
N ARG A 5 -14.14 -3.93 -0.87
CA ARG A 5 -12.88 -4.09 -1.61
C ARG A 5 -13.12 -4.39 -3.08
N ALA A 6 -14.04 -5.29 -3.39
CA ALA A 6 -14.34 -5.65 -4.78
C ALA A 6 -14.79 -4.41 -5.58
N GLN A 7 -15.73 -3.64 -5.03
CA GLN A 7 -16.24 -2.43 -5.66
C GLN A 7 -15.16 -1.35 -5.82
N TRP A 8 -14.37 -1.08 -4.78
CA TRP A 8 -13.31 -0.06 -4.82
C TRP A 8 -12.14 -0.41 -5.75
N LEU A 9 -12.02 -1.67 -6.18
CA LEU A 9 -11.03 -2.09 -7.17
C LEU A 9 -11.56 -2.01 -8.61
N THR A 10 -12.88 -2.09 -8.80
CA THR A 10 -13.49 -2.09 -10.14
C THR A 10 -13.96 -0.70 -10.56
N GLU A 11 -14.27 0.17 -9.61
CA GLU A 11 -14.85 1.51 -9.85
C GLU A 11 -14.07 2.58 -9.09
N PRO A 12 -13.85 3.78 -9.69
CA PRO A 12 -13.29 4.91 -8.97
C PRO A 12 -14.21 5.31 -7.82
N ASN A 13 -13.64 5.57 -6.65
CA ASN A 13 -14.42 5.91 -5.46
C ASN A 13 -13.70 6.99 -4.64
N PRO A 14 -14.13 8.26 -4.70
CA PRO A 14 -13.46 9.35 -3.99
C PRO A 14 -13.31 9.12 -2.48
N SER A 15 -14.30 8.50 -1.84
CA SER A 15 -14.25 8.18 -0.40
C SER A 15 -13.19 7.12 -0.08
N ALA A 16 -12.93 6.17 -0.99
CA ALA A 16 -11.88 5.17 -0.83
C ALA A 16 -10.49 5.80 -0.98
N GLU A 17 -10.35 6.75 -1.90
CA GLU A 17 -9.11 7.52 -2.11
C GLU A 17 -8.79 8.39 -0.90
N GLU A 18 -9.77 9.12 -0.38
CA GLU A 18 -9.60 9.95 0.81
C GLU A 18 -9.27 9.11 2.05
N LEU A 19 -9.93 7.94 2.21
CA LEU A 19 -9.58 6.98 3.25
C LEU A 19 -8.13 6.51 3.12
N PHE A 20 -7.67 6.20 1.90
CA PHE A 20 -6.27 5.83 1.66
C PHE A 20 -5.31 6.95 2.08
N ARG A 21 -5.60 8.20 1.72
CA ARG A 21 -4.77 9.37 2.08
C ARG A 21 -4.71 9.59 3.60
N MET A 22 -5.86 9.62 4.28
CA MET A 22 -5.92 9.76 5.75
C MET A 22 -5.13 8.67 6.46
N VAL A 23 -5.29 7.42 6.01
CA VAL A 23 -4.57 6.27 6.55
C VAL A 23 -3.05 6.40 6.30
N GLY A 24 -2.65 6.89 5.11
CA GLY A 24 -1.27 7.21 4.76
C GLY A 24 -0.63 8.25 5.67
N GLU A 25 -1.32 9.35 5.96
CA GLU A 25 -0.84 10.38 6.89
C GLU A 25 -0.63 9.83 8.30
N ILE A 26 -1.59 9.07 8.82
CA ILE A 26 -1.47 8.40 10.12
C ILE A 26 -0.22 7.51 10.14
N PHE A 27 0.06 6.79 9.05
CA PHE A 27 1.27 5.97 8.95
C PHE A 27 2.55 6.78 8.96
N ILE A 28 2.58 7.95 8.31
CA ILE A 28 3.75 8.84 8.37
C ILE A 28 4.02 9.25 9.82
N TYR A 29 3.00 9.68 10.56
CA TYR A 29 3.16 10.02 11.98
C TYR A 29 3.57 8.82 12.84
N TRP A 30 2.96 7.66 12.61
CA TRP A 30 3.30 6.43 13.32
C TRP A 30 4.74 6.01 13.06
N SER A 31 5.19 6.05 11.80
CA SER A 31 6.53 5.65 11.39
C SER A 31 7.64 6.55 11.97
N LYS A 32 7.31 7.80 12.32
CA LYS A 32 8.22 8.75 12.97
C LYS A 32 8.20 8.64 14.50
N SER A 33 7.15 8.08 15.09
CA SER A 33 6.96 8.01 16.55
C SER A 33 7.55 6.75 17.17
N HIS A 34 8.46 6.93 18.13
CA HIS A 34 9.02 5.82 18.91
C HIS A 34 7.97 5.16 19.82
N ASN A 35 7.06 5.96 20.39
CA ASN A 35 6.02 5.45 21.28
C ASN A 35 5.04 4.55 20.54
N PHE A 36 4.61 4.94 19.34
CA PHE A 36 3.70 4.13 18.54
C PHE A 36 4.34 2.82 18.08
N LYS A 37 5.62 2.84 17.67
CA LYS A 37 6.36 1.60 17.35
C LYS A 37 6.46 0.65 18.55
N ARG A 38 6.73 1.19 19.74
CA ARG A 38 6.78 0.40 20.98
C ARG A 38 5.41 -0.19 21.30
N GLU A 39 4.35 0.61 21.17
CA GLU A 39 2.99 0.18 21.49
C GLU A 39 2.51 -0.90 20.52
N GLU A 40 2.79 -0.76 19.23
CA GLU A 40 2.55 -1.79 18.23
C GLU A 40 3.24 -3.11 18.61
N GLN A 41 4.53 -3.03 18.96
CA GLN A 41 5.30 -4.19 19.36
C GLN A 41 4.69 -4.84 20.61
N ASN A 42 4.30 -4.06 21.62
CA ASN A 42 3.63 -4.57 22.81
C ASN A 42 2.34 -5.30 22.45
N PHE A 43 1.50 -4.68 21.63
CA PHE A 43 0.21 -5.22 21.22
C PHE A 43 0.36 -6.53 20.43
N VAL A 44 1.25 -6.58 19.44
CA VAL A 44 1.53 -7.79 18.64
C VAL A 44 2.04 -8.92 19.53
N VAL A 45 2.94 -8.61 20.47
CA VAL A 45 3.55 -9.61 21.35
C VAL A 45 2.58 -10.11 22.43
N GLN A 46 1.69 -9.26 22.93
CA GLN A 46 0.68 -9.62 23.94
C GLN A 46 -0.43 -10.48 23.34
N ASN A 47 -0.85 -10.16 22.12
CA ASN A 47 -1.94 -10.87 21.43
C ASN A 47 -1.43 -12.01 20.54
N GLU A 48 -0.13 -12.30 20.57
CA GLU A 48 0.51 -13.38 19.81
C GLU A 48 0.17 -13.34 18.30
N ILE A 49 0.12 -12.12 17.73
CA ILE A 49 -0.31 -11.91 16.35
C ILE A 49 0.75 -12.47 15.39
N ASN A 50 0.33 -13.40 14.54
CA ASN A 50 1.14 -13.94 13.46
C ASN A 50 0.47 -13.62 12.13
N ASN A 51 1.11 -12.83 11.27
CA ASN A 51 0.50 -12.39 10.01
C ASN A 51 0.24 -13.54 9.02
N MET A 52 0.80 -14.73 9.24
CA MET A 52 0.43 -15.90 8.44
C MET A 52 -1.03 -16.31 8.64
N SER A 53 -1.58 -16.22 9.86
CA SER A 53 -3.01 -16.51 10.09
C SER A 53 -3.93 -15.39 9.58
N PHE A 54 -3.43 -14.14 9.54
CA PHE A 54 -4.17 -12.99 9.00
C PHE A 54 -4.27 -13.01 7.46
N LEU A 55 -3.27 -13.55 6.76
CA LEU A 55 -3.25 -13.63 5.30
C LEU A 55 -3.93 -14.88 4.73
N THR A 56 -4.11 -15.95 5.51
CA THR A 56 -4.76 -17.21 5.08
C THR A 56 -6.19 -17.39 5.59
N ALA A 57 -6.81 -16.38 6.19
CA ALA A 57 -8.18 -16.46 6.68
C ALA A 57 -9.20 -16.33 5.54
N ASP A 58 -9.09 -17.22 4.56
CA ASP A 58 -10.15 -17.55 3.62
C ASP A 58 -10.07 -19.06 3.34
N ASN A 59 -10.60 -19.86 4.27
CA ASN A 59 -11.32 -21.07 3.91
C ASN A 59 -12.12 -21.60 5.10
N LYS A 60 -13.43 -21.64 4.88
CA LYS A 60 -14.42 -22.32 5.70
C LYS A 60 -14.05 -23.81 5.83
N SER A 61 -13.66 -24.26 7.01
CA SER A 61 -13.90 -25.66 7.40
C SER A 61 -14.28 -25.77 8.88
N LYS A 62 -15.53 -26.17 9.08
CA LYS A 62 -15.99 -26.81 10.31
C LYS A 62 -15.21 -28.13 10.48
N MET A 63 -14.97 -28.51 11.74
CA MET A 63 -14.43 -29.79 12.23
C MET A 63 -12.93 -30.06 12.04
N ALA A 64 -12.16 -29.84 13.12
CA ALA A 64 -11.33 -30.90 13.70
C ALA A 64 -11.09 -30.59 15.18
N LYS A 65 -11.84 -31.30 16.04
CA LYS A 65 -11.57 -31.41 17.47
C LYS A 65 -10.55 -32.53 17.64
N SER A 66 -9.49 -32.30 18.41
CA SER A 66 -8.66 -33.28 19.15
C SER A 66 -7.16 -33.13 18.91
N GLY A 67 -6.46 -32.81 20.01
CA GLY A 67 -5.31 -33.61 20.41
C GLY A 67 -3.93 -33.13 20.01
N GLY A 68 -3.23 -32.53 20.98
CA GLY A 68 -1.93 -33.05 21.42
C GLY A 68 -0.70 -32.71 20.57
N SER A 69 0.26 -32.09 21.26
CA SER A 69 1.71 -32.21 21.07
C SER A 69 2.30 -31.83 19.70
N ASP A 70 2.79 -30.60 19.62
CA ASP A 70 4.25 -30.43 19.42
C ASP A 70 4.71 -29.09 20.02
N GLN A 71 4.96 -29.07 21.33
CA GLN A 71 5.85 -28.07 21.92
C GLN A 71 7.28 -28.45 21.53
N GLU A 72 7.61 -28.26 20.26
CA GLU A 72 8.94 -28.44 19.77
C GLU A 72 9.83 -27.35 20.38
N ARG A 73 10.59 -27.75 21.40
CA ARG A 73 11.81 -27.13 21.95
C ARG A 73 12.28 -25.84 21.27
N THR A 74 11.55 -24.75 21.47
CA THR A 74 12.00 -23.43 21.06
C THR A 74 12.47 -22.72 22.30
N LYS A 75 13.80 -22.61 22.41
CA LYS A 75 14.53 -21.71 23.31
C LYS A 75 13.65 -20.50 23.60
N LYS A 76 13.28 -20.26 24.87
CA LYS A 76 12.43 -19.13 25.31
C LYS A 76 12.80 -17.88 24.50
N LYS A 77 12.06 -17.61 23.41
CA LYS A 77 12.32 -16.44 22.58
C LYS A 77 12.14 -15.26 23.50
N ARG A 78 13.20 -14.46 23.64
CA ARG A 78 13.13 -13.25 24.47
C ARG A 78 11.94 -12.44 23.96
N ARG A 79 11.23 -11.73 24.84
CA ARG A 79 9.99 -10.99 24.50
C ARG A 79 10.14 -10.07 23.27
N GLY A 80 11.37 -9.64 22.94
CA GLY A 80 11.73 -8.90 21.73
C GLY A 80 11.79 -9.69 20.42
N ASP A 81 11.96 -11.01 20.42
CA ASP A 81 12.09 -11.87 19.22
C ASP A 81 10.74 -12.32 18.62
N ARG A 82 9.62 -11.87 19.19
CA ARG A 82 8.26 -12.20 18.72
C ARG A 82 7.67 -11.16 17.77
N TYR A 83 8.31 -10.01 17.62
CA TYR A 83 7.92 -9.00 16.64
C TYR A 83 8.91 -9.01 15.47
N SER A 84 8.40 -8.99 14.25
CA SER A 84 9.18 -8.76 13.04
C SER A 84 8.45 -7.78 12.13
N VAL A 85 9.15 -7.25 11.13
CA VAL A 85 8.52 -6.43 10.07
C VAL A 85 7.36 -7.19 9.41
N GLN A 86 7.45 -8.51 9.32
CA GLN A 86 6.38 -9.33 8.75
C GLN A 86 5.12 -9.35 9.58
N THR A 87 5.19 -9.17 10.90
CA THR A 87 4.04 -9.12 11.84
C THR A 87 3.56 -7.70 12.14
N SER A 88 4.16 -6.68 11.49
CA SER A 88 3.75 -5.29 11.69
C SER A 88 2.32 -5.06 11.21
N LEU A 89 1.51 -4.43 12.07
CA LEU A 89 0.13 -4.03 11.75
C LEU A 89 0.10 -2.89 10.74
N ILE A 90 1.11 -2.02 10.78
CA ILE A 90 1.30 -0.93 9.82
C ILE A 90 1.57 -1.51 8.43
N VAL A 91 2.53 -2.44 8.33
CA VAL A 91 2.84 -3.11 7.05
C VAL A 91 1.64 -3.91 6.54
N ALA A 92 0.90 -4.59 7.43
CA ALA A 92 -0.30 -5.34 7.05
C ALA A 92 -1.38 -4.42 6.46
N THR A 93 -1.66 -3.31 7.13
CA THR A 93 -2.67 -2.35 6.67
C THR A 93 -2.24 -1.66 5.37
N LEU A 94 -0.97 -1.27 5.24
CA LEU A 94 -0.41 -0.72 4.00
C LEU A 94 -0.58 -1.69 2.83
N LYS A 95 -0.18 -2.97 2.99
CA LYS A 95 -0.35 -3.98 1.94
C LYS A 95 -1.82 -4.17 1.56
N LYS A 96 -2.71 -4.14 2.55
CA LYS A 96 -4.15 -4.30 2.34
C LYS A 96 -4.76 -3.13 1.56
N MET A 97 -4.31 -1.91 1.84
CA MET A 97 -4.77 -0.68 1.20
C MET A 97 -4.04 -0.37 -0.12
N LEU A 98 -2.87 -0.96 -0.38
CA LEU A 98 -2.03 -0.66 -1.54
C LEU A 98 -2.77 -0.80 -2.88
N PRO A 99 -3.55 -1.87 -3.16
CA PRO A 99 -4.28 -1.96 -4.43
C PRO A 99 -5.33 -0.87 -4.62
N ILE A 100 -5.93 -0.37 -3.52
CA ILE A 100 -6.87 0.76 -3.55
C ILE A 100 -6.11 2.05 -3.88
N GLY A 101 -4.93 2.27 -3.27
CA GLY A 101 -4.09 3.43 -3.58
C GLY A 101 -3.52 3.41 -4.99
N LEU A 102 -3.11 2.24 -5.50
CA LEU A 102 -2.68 2.09 -6.90
C LEU A 102 -3.82 2.37 -7.89
N ASN A 103 -5.08 2.20 -7.47
CA ASN A 103 -6.23 2.58 -8.28
C ASN A 103 -6.32 4.10 -8.51
N MET A 104 -5.54 4.93 -7.80
CA MET A 104 -5.45 6.37 -8.04
C MET A 104 -4.44 6.75 -9.13
N CYS A 105 -3.57 5.83 -9.53
CA CYS A 105 -2.49 6.10 -10.48
C CYS A 105 -2.79 5.49 -11.84
N ALA A 106 -2.54 6.23 -12.91
CA ALA A 106 -2.53 5.69 -14.26
C ALA A 106 -1.30 4.78 -14.45
N PRO A 107 -1.38 3.74 -15.30
CA PRO A 107 -0.20 2.93 -15.60
C PRO A 107 0.98 3.74 -16.17
N THR A 108 0.74 4.89 -16.79
CA THR A 108 1.76 5.86 -17.24
C THR A 108 2.48 6.56 -16.08
N ASP A 109 1.91 6.58 -14.87
CA ASP A 109 2.50 7.23 -13.69
C ASP A 109 3.65 6.42 -13.07
N GLN A 110 3.83 5.14 -13.42
CA GLN A 110 4.78 4.24 -12.76
C GLN A 110 6.23 4.74 -12.81
N ASP A 111 6.65 5.33 -13.93
CA ASP A 111 7.98 5.89 -14.08
C ASP A 111 8.16 7.14 -13.21
N LEU A 112 7.14 8.01 -13.16
CA LEU A 112 7.13 9.19 -12.29
C LEU A 112 7.15 8.81 -10.80
N ILE A 113 6.41 7.77 -10.39
CA ILE A 113 6.44 7.21 -9.02
C ILE A 113 7.84 6.69 -8.69
N THR A 114 8.50 6.03 -9.65
CA THR A 114 9.86 5.51 -9.44
C THR A 114 10.88 6.64 -9.29
N LEU A 115 10.72 7.71 -10.07
CA LEU A 115 11.51 8.94 -9.92
C LEU A 115 11.26 9.60 -8.56
N ALA A 116 10.00 9.80 -8.16
CA ALA A 116 9.65 10.38 -6.86
C ALA A 116 10.28 9.60 -5.71
N LYS A 117 10.15 8.26 -5.71
CA LYS A 117 10.79 7.37 -4.73
C LYS A 117 12.31 7.56 -4.66
N THR A 118 12.95 7.70 -5.81
CA THR A 118 14.41 7.91 -5.89
C THR A 118 14.79 9.25 -5.27
N ARG A 119 14.06 10.32 -5.59
CA ARG A 119 14.28 11.66 -5.02
C ARG A 119 14.06 11.68 -3.50
N TYR A 120 12.99 11.04 -3.02
CA TYR A 120 12.77 10.87 -1.58
C TYR A 120 13.85 10.05 -0.87
N ALA A 121 14.42 9.03 -1.53
CA ALA A 121 15.56 8.29 -0.99
C ALA A 121 16.82 9.15 -0.85
N LEU A 122 16.96 10.18 -1.69
CA LEU A 122 18.01 11.21 -1.61
C LEU A 122 17.71 12.29 -0.56
N LYS A 123 16.56 12.18 0.13
CA LYS A 123 16.07 13.12 1.17
C LYS A 123 15.68 14.50 0.66
N ASP A 124 15.29 14.58 -0.59
CA ASP A 124 14.69 15.80 -1.14
C ASP A 124 13.37 16.13 -0.43
N THR A 125 13.08 17.41 -0.37
CA THR A 125 11.84 17.96 0.18
C THR A 125 10.66 17.76 -0.77
N ASP A 126 9.44 17.84 -0.24
CA ASP A 126 8.21 17.73 -1.03
C ASP A 126 8.13 18.74 -2.18
N GLU A 127 8.72 19.94 -2.01
CA GLU A 127 8.76 20.96 -3.04
C GLU A 127 9.75 20.60 -4.15
N GLU A 128 10.95 20.15 -3.79
CA GLU A 128 11.98 19.73 -4.74
C GLU A 128 11.53 18.52 -5.57
N VAL A 129 10.83 17.57 -4.94
CA VAL A 129 10.23 16.43 -5.64
C VAL A 129 9.13 16.91 -6.59
N ARG A 130 8.25 17.81 -6.16
CA ARG A 130 7.17 18.37 -6.98
C ARG A 130 7.71 19.09 -8.22
N GLU A 131 8.70 19.95 -8.03
CA GLU A 131 9.36 20.67 -9.13
C GLU A 131 10.02 19.68 -10.10
N PHE A 132 10.71 18.66 -9.57
CA PHE A 132 11.33 17.64 -10.41
C PHE A 132 10.31 16.84 -11.22
N LEU A 133 9.17 16.45 -10.63
CA LEU A 133 8.12 15.73 -11.33
C LEU A 133 7.50 16.58 -12.43
N ASN A 134 7.20 17.86 -12.16
CA ASN A 134 6.70 18.80 -13.17
C ASN A 134 7.63 18.89 -14.40
N ASN A 135 8.93 18.96 -14.18
CA ASN A 135 9.93 19.01 -15.26
C ASN A 135 10.05 17.70 -16.05
N ASN A 136 9.55 16.58 -15.50
CA ASN A 136 9.67 15.24 -16.09
C ASN A 136 8.34 14.63 -16.56
N LEU A 137 7.23 15.39 -16.57
CA LEU A 137 5.91 14.91 -17.01
C LEU A 137 5.91 14.31 -18.42
N HIS A 138 6.78 14.83 -19.30
CA HIS A 138 6.97 14.32 -20.67
C HIS A 138 7.32 12.83 -20.76
N LEU A 139 7.77 12.21 -19.65
CA LEU A 139 8.07 10.78 -19.60
C LEU A 139 6.83 9.90 -19.70
N GLN A 140 5.64 10.37 -19.28
CA GLN A 140 4.39 9.60 -19.41
C GLN A 140 4.06 9.24 -20.86
N GLY A 141 4.23 10.19 -21.78
CA GLY A 141 3.96 9.98 -23.21
C GLY A 141 4.90 8.99 -23.89
N LYS A 142 6.08 8.70 -23.31
CA LYS A 142 7.00 7.66 -23.82
C LYS A 142 6.50 6.25 -23.54
N VAL A 143 5.74 6.07 -22.45
CA VAL A 143 5.27 4.74 -21.99
C VAL A 143 4.02 4.29 -22.76
N GLU A 144 3.20 5.24 -23.21
CA GLU A 144 1.95 4.98 -23.94
C GLU A 144 2.16 4.18 -25.24
N GLY A 145 3.31 4.36 -25.90
CA GLY A 145 3.70 3.63 -27.11
C GLY A 145 4.23 2.21 -26.87
N SER A 146 4.35 1.75 -25.61
CA SER A 146 4.92 0.44 -25.31
C SER A 146 3.90 -0.69 -25.54
N PRO A 147 4.24 -1.74 -26.32
CA PRO A 147 3.38 -2.90 -26.53
C PRO A 147 2.94 -3.59 -25.24
N SER A 148 3.78 -3.55 -24.18
CA SER A 148 3.48 -4.16 -22.89
C SER A 148 2.50 -3.36 -22.03
N LEU A 149 2.33 -2.05 -22.29
CA LEU A 149 1.42 -1.19 -21.54
C LEU A 149 0.02 -1.12 -22.19
N ARG A 150 -0.09 -1.47 -23.48
CA ARG A 150 -1.33 -1.31 -24.26
C ARG A 150 -2.56 -1.95 -23.62
N TRP A 151 -2.41 -3.17 -23.08
CA TRP A 151 -3.53 -3.86 -22.42
C TRP A 151 -3.84 -3.25 -21.04
N GLN A 152 -2.84 -2.74 -20.32
CA GLN A 152 -3.06 -2.05 -19.04
C GLN A 152 -3.79 -0.73 -19.25
N MET A 153 -3.41 0.03 -20.28
CA MET A 153 -4.09 1.25 -20.71
C MET A 153 -5.53 0.96 -21.14
N ALA A 154 -5.76 -0.09 -21.94
CA ALA A 154 -7.12 -0.47 -22.36
C ALA A 154 -8.02 -0.83 -21.16
N LEU A 155 -7.48 -1.50 -20.14
CA LEU A 155 -8.22 -1.78 -18.91
C LEU A 155 -8.45 -0.51 -18.08
N TYR A 156 -7.48 0.40 -18.02
CA TYR A 156 -7.59 1.65 -17.28
C TYR A 156 -8.62 2.59 -17.88
N TRP A 157 -8.58 2.83 -19.20
CA TRP A 157 -9.54 3.68 -19.91
C TRP A 157 -10.95 3.07 -20.00
N GLY A 158 -11.06 1.74 -19.95
CA GLY A 158 -12.35 1.06 -19.92
C GLY A 158 -13.14 1.27 -18.61
N VAL A 159 -12.56 1.91 -17.59
CA VAL A 159 -13.22 2.18 -16.31
C VAL A 159 -13.87 3.58 -16.34
N PRO A 160 -15.20 3.68 -16.15
CA PRO A 160 -15.90 4.97 -16.16
C PRO A 160 -15.36 5.94 -15.12
N GLY A 161 -15.22 7.22 -15.49
CA GLY A 161 -14.82 8.30 -14.57
C GLY A 161 -13.30 8.52 -14.43
N ARG A 162 -12.46 7.86 -15.23
CA ARG A 162 -10.99 8.07 -15.22
C ARG A 162 -10.45 9.03 -16.27
N GLU A 163 -11.28 9.40 -17.26
CA GLU A 163 -10.83 10.18 -18.43
C GLU A 163 -10.69 11.69 -18.18
N GLU A 164 -11.53 12.30 -17.32
CA GLU A 164 -11.61 13.77 -17.23
C GLU A 164 -10.41 14.45 -16.52
N ASP A 165 -9.62 13.69 -15.75
CA ASP A 165 -8.59 14.24 -14.84
C ASP A 165 -7.18 13.63 -15.00
N ALA A 166 -7.01 12.68 -15.93
CA ALA A 166 -5.78 11.91 -16.05
C ALA A 166 -4.58 12.74 -16.53
N ASP A 167 -4.82 13.75 -17.37
CA ASP A 167 -3.77 14.49 -18.08
C ASP A 167 -3.43 15.86 -17.44
N ASP A 168 -4.15 16.28 -16.39
CA ASP A 168 -3.86 17.54 -15.68
C ASP A 168 -2.53 17.42 -14.91
N PRO A 169 -1.47 18.17 -15.30
CA PRO A 169 -0.13 18.16 -14.69
C PRO A 169 -0.15 18.21 -13.17
N GLU A 170 -0.98 19.08 -12.60
CA GLU A 170 -0.98 19.31 -11.16
C GLU A 170 -1.62 18.13 -10.42
N LYS A 171 -2.64 17.50 -11.01
CA LYS A 171 -3.24 16.27 -10.50
C LYS A 171 -2.27 15.09 -10.65
N ILE A 172 -1.46 15.04 -11.71
CA ILE A 172 -0.41 14.02 -11.92
C ILE A 172 0.62 14.08 -10.82
N VAL A 173 1.15 15.27 -10.55
CA VAL A 173 2.20 15.40 -9.55
C VAL A 173 1.65 15.08 -8.16
N ARG A 174 0.44 15.55 -7.83
CA ARG A 174 -0.21 15.27 -6.55
C ARG A 174 -0.53 13.79 -6.31
N ARG A 175 -0.85 13.00 -7.35
CA ARG A 175 -1.17 11.56 -7.19
C ARG A 175 0.09 10.68 -7.11
N VAL A 176 1.18 11.13 -7.72
CA VAL A 176 2.47 10.41 -7.75
C VAL A 176 3.25 10.57 -6.44
N GLN A 177 3.07 11.70 -5.77
CA GLN A 177 3.74 12.08 -4.53
C GLN A 177 3.08 11.45 -3.29
#